data_AF-A0A364XVA9-F1
#
_entry.id   AF-A0A364XVA9-F1
#
_cell.length_a   1.000
_cell.length_b   1.000
_cell.length_c   1.000
_cell.angle_alpha   90.00
_cell.angle_beta   90.00
_cell.angle_gamma   90.00
#
_symmetry.space_group_name_H-M   'P 1'
#
loop_
_entity.id
_entity.type
_entity.pdbx_description
1 polymer ?
#
loop_
_entity_poly.entity_id
_entity_poly.type
_entity_poly.pdbx_seq_one_letter_code
_entity_poly.pdbx_strand_id
1 'polypeptide(L)' 'MIYAVKKFTIPDGKRLFINLFEDNGGRHLALRIDNKDILKAKMLPVSTHLLTIN' A
#
# COMPACT_ATOMS: atom_id res chain seq x y z
N MET A 1 -10.25 3.11 5.32
CA MET A 1 -9.06 3.99 5.37
C MET A 1 -8.11 3.56 4.26
N ILE A 2 -7.67 4.49 3.42
CA ILE A 2 -6.77 4.22 2.28
C ILE A 2 -5.49 5.04 2.52
N TYR A 3 -4.34 4.37 2.46
CA TYR A 3 -3.04 5.03 2.48
C TYR A 3 -2.41 4.92 1.10
N ALA A 4 -2.11 6.06 0.49
CA ALA A 4 -1.45 6.13 -0.81
C ALA A 4 -0.08 6.81 -0.64
N VAL A 5 0.92 6.28 -1.32
CA VAL A 5 2.27 6.84 -1.40
C VAL A 5 2.53 7.36 -2.81
N LYS A 6 3.42 8.34 -2.96
CA LYS A 6 3.83 8.83 -4.29
C LYS A 6 4.42 7.67 -5.11
N LYS A 7 4.33 7.73 -6.44
CA LYS A 7 4.98 6.74 -7.31
C LYS A 7 6.49 6.76 -7.09
N PHE A 8 7.07 5.57 -6.90
CA PHE A 8 8.51 5.37 -6.80
C PHE A 8 8.91 4.07 -7.51
N THR A 9 10.21 3.89 -7.73
CA THR A 9 10.78 2.67 -8.30
C THR A 9 11.44 1.85 -7.20
N ILE A 10 11.17 0.55 -7.17
CA ILE A 10 11.94 -0.40 -6.36
C ILE A 10 13.16 -0.82 -7.20
N PRO A 11 14.40 -0.54 -6.77
CA PRO A 11 15.59 -0.94 -7.51
C PRO A 11 15.73 -2.46 -7.62
N ASP A 12 16.53 -2.90 -8.58
CA ASP A 12 16.81 -4.33 -8.75
C ASP A 12 17.44 -4.95 -7.49
N GLY A 13 17.07 -6.21 -7.19
CA GLY A 13 17.48 -6.91 -5.98
C GLY A 13 16.94 -6.33 -4.66
N LYS A 14 16.05 -5.33 -4.70
CA LYS A 14 15.41 -4.74 -3.50
C LYS A 14 13.97 -5.24 -3.32
N ARG A 15 13.41 -4.99 -2.14
CA ARG A 15 12.05 -5.39 -1.75
C ARG A 15 11.35 -4.24 -1.03
N LEU A 16 10.04 -4.14 -1.24
CA LEU A 16 9.20 -3.23 -0.48
C LEU A 16 8.66 -3.93 0.77
N PHE A 17 8.89 -3.32 1.93
CA PHE A 17 8.36 -3.75 3.22
C PHE A 17 7.52 -2.62 3.82
N ILE A 18 6.30 -2.95 4.22
CA ILE A 18 5.42 -2.05 4.97
C ILE A 18 5.28 -2.63 6.37
N ASN A 19 5.62 -1.83 7.39
CA ASN A 19 5.50 -2.21 8.78
C ASN A 19 4.48 -1.31 9.46
N LEU A 20 3.48 -1.91 10.10
CA LEU A 20 2.53 -1.21 10.97
C LEU A 20 2.79 -1.62 12.41
N PHE A 21 2.87 -0.63 13.29
CA PHE A 21 3.10 -0.81 14.71
C PHE A 21 2.03 -0.08 15.51
N GLU A 22 1.65 -0.64 16.65
CA GLU A 22 0.93 0.11 17.67
C GLU A 22 1.91 0.94 18.50
N ASP A 23 1.54 2.19 18.78
CA ASP A 23 2.37 3.14 19.53
C ASP A 23 2.79 2.61 20.90
N ASN A 24 1.90 1.87 21.56
CA ASN A 24 2.14 1.26 22.88
C ASN A 24 2.86 -0.11 22.82
N GLY A 25 3.30 -0.56 21.64
CA GLY A 25 4.21 -1.70 21.52
C GLY A 25 3.60 -3.10 21.71
N GLY A 26 2.35 -3.34 21.31
CA GLY A 26 1.70 -4.66 21.39
C GLY A 26 1.75 -5.46 20.10
N ARG A 27 1.16 -4.90 19.03
CA ARG A 27 1.01 -5.59 17.74
C ARG A 27 1.95 -5.02 16.69
N HIS A 28 2.50 -5.92 15.88
CA HIS A 28 3.27 -5.60 14.69
C HIS A 28 2.73 -6.39 13.51
N LEU A 29 2.52 -5.71 12.39
CA LEU A 29 2.21 -6.33 11.12
C LEU A 29 3.31 -5.99 10.12
N ALA A 30 4.02 -7.01 9.66
CA ALA A 30 4.98 -6.92 8.56
C ALA A 30 4.33 -7.40 7.27
N LEU A 31 4.20 -6.50 6.30
CA LEU A 31 3.77 -6.81 4.94
C LEU A 31 4.98 -6.76 4.02
N ARG A 32 5.42 -7.93 3.57
CA ARG A 32 6.40 -8.05 2.50
C ARG A 32 5.66 -8.03 1.17
N ILE A 33 6.04 -7.12 0.28
CA ILE A 33 5.50 -7.03 -1.07
C ILE A 33 6.57 -7.50 -2.06
N ASP A 34 6.32 -8.66 -2.68
CA ASP A 34 7.12 -9.19 -3.78
C ASP A 34 6.48 -8.81 -5.14
N ASN A 35 7.23 -8.97 -6.23
CA ASN A 35 6.73 -8.65 -7.58
C ASN A 35 5.43 -9.39 -7.95
N LYS A 36 5.29 -10.65 -7.50
CA LYS A 36 4.08 -11.47 -7.70
C LYS A 36 2.83 -10.86 -7.05
N ASP A 37 3.00 -10.10 -5.98
CA ASP A 37 1.88 -9.48 -5.25
C ASP A 37 1.39 -8.24 -6.02
N ILE A 38 2.32 -7.49 -6.61
CA ILE A 38 2.02 -6.36 -7.51
C ILE A 38 1.27 -6.85 -8.75
N LEU A 39 1.71 -7.96 -9.36
CA LEU A 39 1.03 -8.54 -10.53
C LEU A 39 -0.39 -9.04 -10.23
N LYS A 40 -0.68 -9.40 -8.97
CA LYS A 40 -2.01 -9.81 -8.49
C LYS A 40 -2.85 -8.66 -7.95
N ALA A 41 -2.27 -7.46 -7.85
CA ALA A 41 -2.97 -6.31 -7.30
C ALA A 41 -4.17 -5.96 -8.18
N LYS A 42 -5.28 -5.60 -7.53
CA LYS A 42 -6.50 -5.17 -8.21
C LYS A 42 -6.59 -3.66 -8.19
N MET A 43 -7.14 -3.10 -9.25
CA MET A 43 -7.50 -1.69 -9.26
C MET A 43 -8.50 -1.45 -8.12
N LEU A 44 -8.24 -0.42 -7.30
CA LEU A 44 -9.21 -0.02 -6.30
C LEU A 44 -10.49 0.41 -7.03
N PRO A 45 -11.67 -0.13 -6.66
CA PRO A 45 -12.91 0.31 -7.27
C PRO A 45 -13.07 1.80 -7.01
N VAL A 46 -13.42 2.54 -8.06
CA VAL A 46 -13.75 3.96 -7.92
C VAL A 46 -14.97 4.06 -7.02
N SER A 47 -14.82 4.68 -5.86
CA SER A 47 -15.97 5.16 -5.11
C SER A 47 -16.45 6.44 -5.80
N THR A 48 -17.63 6.40 -6.41
CA THR A 48 -18.25 7.48 -7.19
C THR A 48 -18.51 8.77 -6.39
N HIS A 49 -18.14 8.84 -5.10
CA HIS A 49 -18.46 9.95 -4.21
C HIS A 49 -17.61 11.24 -4.38
N LEU A 50 -16.64 11.28 -5.28
CA LEU A 50 -15.78 12.46 -5.49
C LEU A 50 -16.06 13.24 -6.79
N LEU A 51 -17.13 12.91 -7.54
CA LEU A 51 -17.53 13.63 -8.76
C LEU A 51 -18.46 14.83 -8.52
N THR A 52 -18.59 15.33 -7.28
CA THR A 52 -19.43 16.51 -6.98
C THR A 52 -18.62 17.59 -6.28
N ILE A 53 -17.64 18.17 -6.96
CA ILE A 53 -17.25 19.54 -6.68
C ILE A 53 -16.74 20.17 -7.98
N ASN A 54 -17.64 20.89 -8.65
CA ASN A 54 -17.31 22.02 -9.51
C ASN A 54 -17.12 23.25 -8.62
#